data_AF-A0A8J3R6S5-F1
#
_entry.id   AF-A0A8J3R6S5-F1
#
_cell.length_a   1.000
_cell.length_b   1.000
_cell.length_c   1.000
_cell.angle_alpha   90.00
_cell.angle_beta   90.00
_cell.angle_gamma   90.00
#
_symmetry.space_group_name_H-M   'P 1'
#
loop_
_entity.id
_entity.type
_entity.pdbx_description
1 polymer ?
#
loop_
_entity_poly.entity_id
_entity_poly.type
_entity_poly.pdbx_seq_one_letter_code
_entity_poly.pdbx_strand_id
1 'polypeptide(L)'
;MIRNVLSSVAPKDVSEEYADAVLEQRDAALRAALRESYSKNKWGQFTTRAALISYTSPETGEDRWAVYYTDDAVEELEEADSRQEAEERYEENVRDLAGCAALDESWWQVTDVDGVPTGDDEDDEDA
;
A
#
# COMPACT_ATOMS: atom_id res chain seq x y z
N MET A 1 -2.06 11.70 -13.00
CA MET A 1 -0.59 11.58 -12.91
C MET A 1 -0.27 11.13 -11.51
N ILE A 2 0.61 10.14 -11.35
CA ILE A 2 1.07 9.71 -10.02
C ILE A 2 2.20 10.62 -9.52
N ARG A 3 2.16 10.99 -8.25
CA ARG A 3 3.19 11.76 -7.54
C ARG A 3 3.60 11.07 -6.24
N ASN A 4 4.90 10.96 -5.98
CA ASN A 4 5.43 10.40 -4.74
C ASN A 4 5.38 11.44 -3.61
N VAL A 5 4.54 11.17 -2.62
CA VAL A 5 4.43 11.96 -1.38
C VAL A 5 5.42 11.45 -0.33
N LEU A 6 5.56 10.13 -0.26
CA LEU A 6 6.57 9.44 0.54
C LEU A 6 7.27 8.44 -0.36
N SER A 7 8.59 8.38 -0.26
CA SER A 7 9.41 7.33 -0.83
C SER A 7 10.64 7.14 0.03
N SER A 8 11.01 5.88 0.30
CA SER A 8 12.26 5.56 0.99
C SER A 8 13.44 5.38 0.03
N VAL A 9 13.18 5.22 -1.28
CA VAL A 9 14.18 4.90 -2.31
C VAL A 9 14.32 5.95 -3.41
N ALA A 10 13.37 6.87 -3.53
CA ALA A 10 13.35 7.93 -4.54
C ALA A 10 13.11 9.32 -3.93
N PRO A 11 13.48 10.40 -4.63
CA PRO A 11 13.07 11.74 -4.23
C PRO A 11 11.54 11.90 -4.31
N LYS A 12 10.98 12.69 -3.39
CA LYS A 12 9.57 13.07 -3.38
C LYS A 12 9.27 14.05 -4.51
N ASP A 13 8.07 13.96 -5.07
CA ASP A 13 7.57 14.87 -6.13
C ASP A 13 6.87 16.11 -5.56
N VAL A 14 6.67 16.15 -4.24
CA VAL A 14 5.96 17.22 -3.51
C VAL A 14 6.91 17.94 -2.56
N SER A 15 6.48 19.12 -2.10
CA SER A 15 7.23 19.86 -1.07
C SER A 15 7.27 19.09 0.25
N GLU A 16 8.29 19.34 1.07
CA GLU A 16 8.39 18.74 2.40
C GLU A 16 7.18 19.08 3.28
N GLU A 17 6.73 20.34 3.23
CA GLU A 17 5.55 20.81 3.98
C GLU A 17 4.27 20.08 3.57
N TYR A 18 4.09 19.83 2.26
CA TYR A 18 2.97 19.02 1.77
C TYR A 18 3.07 17.57 2.27
N ALA A 19 4.26 16.96 2.13
CA ALA A 19 4.47 15.58 2.53
C ALA A 19 4.19 15.39 4.03
N ASP A 20 4.72 16.27 4.88
CA ASP A 20 4.51 16.19 6.33
C ASP A 20 3.02 16.28 6.69
N ALA A 21 2.29 17.24 6.10
CA ALA A 21 0.86 17.42 6.34
C ALA A 21 0.00 16.22 5.86
N VAL A 22 0.42 15.53 4.80
CA VAL A 22 -0.23 14.27 4.37
C VAL A 22 0.12 13.13 5.32
N LEU A 23 1.36 13.03 5.77
CA LEU A 23 1.80 11.97 6.68
C LEU A 23 1.10 12.04 8.05
N GLU A 24 0.73 13.24 8.51
CA GLU A 24 -0.11 13.41 9.71
C GLU A 24 -1.51 12.78 9.56
N GLN A 25 -2.03 12.69 8.33
CA GLN A 25 -3.34 12.08 8.03
C GLN A 25 -3.23 10.58 7.72
N ARG A 26 -2.04 10.09 7.36
CA ARG A 26 -1.79 8.73 6.85
C ARG A 26 -2.38 7.65 7.74
N ASP A 27 -2.12 7.69 9.05
CA ASP A 27 -2.57 6.62 9.96
C ASP A 27 -4.10 6.57 10.09
N ALA A 28 -4.79 7.70 9.99
CA ALA A 28 -6.25 7.74 9.97
C ALA A 28 -6.78 7.21 8.63
N ALA A 29 -6.20 7.65 7.52
CA ALA A 29 -6.57 7.21 6.18
C ALA A 29 -6.34 5.70 5.98
N LEU A 30 -5.25 5.16 6.51
CA LEU A 30 -4.94 3.72 6.49
C LEU A 30 -5.90 2.87 7.33
N ARG A 31 -6.50 3.41 8.39
CA ARG A 31 -7.56 2.71 9.13
C ARG A 31 -8.89 2.72 8.39
N ALA A 32 -9.08 3.67 7.48
CA ALA A 32 -10.24 3.82 6.62
C ALA A 32 -9.95 3.39 5.18
N ALA A 33 -8.94 2.54 4.98
CA ALA A 33 -8.54 2.05 3.67
C ALA A 33 -9.74 1.44 2.93
N LEU A 34 -9.87 1.79 1.65
CA LEU A 34 -10.94 1.32 0.79
C LEU A 34 -10.69 -0.08 0.25
N ARG A 35 -9.41 -0.39 0.01
CA ARG A 35 -8.89 -1.69 -0.39
C ARG A 35 -7.58 -1.92 0.33
N GLU A 36 -7.31 -3.17 0.66
CA GLU A 36 -6.11 -3.54 1.39
C GLU A 36 -5.68 -4.97 1.02
N SER A 37 -4.40 -5.11 0.69
CA SER A 37 -3.71 -6.39 0.61
C SER A 37 -2.55 -6.38 1.59
N TYR A 38 -2.34 -7.47 2.32
CA TYR A 38 -1.29 -7.51 3.32
C TYR A 38 -0.80 -8.92 3.65
N SER A 39 0.35 -8.95 4.31
CA SER A 39 0.85 -10.07 5.10
C SER A 39 1.30 -9.58 6.47
N LYS A 40 1.14 -10.44 7.48
CA LYS A 40 1.57 -10.16 8.84
C LYS A 40 2.51 -11.24 9.34
N ASN A 41 3.48 -10.85 10.15
CA ASN A 41 4.28 -11.81 10.90
C ASN A 41 3.47 -12.41 12.07
N LYS A 42 4.05 -13.41 12.76
CA LYS A 42 3.43 -14.08 13.92
C LYS A 42 3.08 -13.16 15.11
N TRP A 43 3.57 -11.91 15.12
CA TRP A 43 3.25 -10.91 16.14
C TRP A 43 2.13 -9.95 15.68
N GLY A 44 1.54 -10.19 14.50
CA GLY A 44 0.47 -9.37 13.93
C GLY A 44 0.94 -8.06 13.29
N GLN A 45 2.26 -7.88 13.11
CA GLN A 45 2.81 -6.70 12.45
C GLN A 45 2.82 -6.91 10.94
N PHE A 46 2.46 -5.89 10.17
CA PHE A 46 2.54 -5.92 8.72
C PHE A 46 4.00 -6.09 8.28
N THR A 47 4.26 -7.12 7.47
CA THR A 47 5.55 -7.33 6.78
C THR A 47 5.47 -6.80 5.36
N THR A 48 4.29 -6.88 4.75
CA THR A 48 3.98 -6.28 3.45
C THR A 48 2.56 -5.74 3.50
N ARG A 49 2.33 -4.56 2.96
CA ARG A 49 1.00 -3.94 2.89
C ARG A 49 0.89 -3.04 1.68
N ALA A 50 -0.19 -3.22 0.93
CA ALA A 50 -0.66 -2.27 -0.07
C ALA A 50 -2.06 -1.81 0.34
N ALA A 51 -2.34 -0.51 0.30
CA ALA A 51 -3.65 0.02 0.66
C ALA A 51 -4.05 1.17 -0.26
N LEU A 52 -5.28 1.14 -0.75
CA LEU A 52 -5.90 2.28 -1.41
C LEU A 52 -6.58 3.16 -0.36
N ILE A 53 -6.16 4.41 -0.27
CA ILE A 53 -6.68 5.38 0.70
C ILE A 53 -7.14 6.66 0.01
N SER A 54 -7.91 7.46 0.76
CA SER A 54 -8.22 8.84 0.41
C SER A 54 -7.94 9.77 1.59
N TYR A 55 -7.55 11.00 1.30
CA TYR A 55 -7.36 12.05 2.29
C TYR A 55 -7.69 13.42 1.69
N THR A 56 -7.76 14.44 2.55
CA THR A 56 -8.01 15.81 2.11
C THR A 56 -6.69 16.52 1.85
N SER A 57 -6.51 17.05 0.64
CA SER A 57 -5.30 17.78 0.25
C SER A 57 -5.07 18.96 1.21
N PRO A 58 -3.89 19.08 1.84
CA PRO A 58 -3.60 20.20 2.75
C PRO A 58 -3.51 21.56 2.02
N GLU A 59 -3.28 21.55 0.70
CA GLU A 59 -3.19 22.78 -0.11
C GLU A 59 -4.54 23.25 -0.62
N THR A 60 -5.35 22.34 -1.17
CA THR A 60 -6.60 22.70 -1.88
C THR A 60 -7.86 22.40 -1.07
N GLY A 61 -7.79 21.53 -0.07
CA GLY A 61 -8.95 21.04 0.68
C GLY A 61 -9.82 20.05 -0.10
N GLU A 62 -9.36 19.59 -1.27
CA GLU A 62 -10.07 18.61 -2.10
C GLU A 62 -9.68 17.18 -1.73
N ASP A 63 -10.57 16.23 -2.02
CA ASP A 63 -10.25 14.81 -1.84
C ASP A 63 -9.18 14.35 -2.82
N ARG A 64 -8.17 13.66 -2.29
CA ARG A 64 -7.08 13.03 -3.02
C ARG A 64 -7.10 11.52 -2.79
N TRP A 65 -6.59 10.80 -3.77
CA TRP A 65 -6.48 9.35 -3.77
C TRP A 65 -5.02 8.98 -3.69
N ALA A 66 -4.67 7.98 -2.89
CA ALA A 66 -3.30 7.51 -2.82
C ALA A 66 -3.21 6.01 -2.57
N VAL A 67 -2.12 5.45 -3.04
CA VAL A 67 -1.72 4.08 -2.75
C VAL A 67 -0.58 4.15 -1.75
N TYR A 68 -0.81 3.57 -0.57
CA TYR A 68 0.25 3.29 0.37
C TYR A 68 0.81 1.91 0.08
N TYR A 69 2.14 1.83 0.08
CA TYR A 69 2.85 0.58 -0.07
C TYR A 69 3.99 0.48 0.94
N THR A 70 4.17 -0.69 1.53
CA THR A 70 5.36 -0.98 2.34
C THR A 70 5.73 -2.45 2.32
N ASP A 71 7.04 -2.72 2.33
CA ASP A 71 7.67 -3.99 2.68
C ASP A 71 8.86 -3.76 3.63
N ASP A 72 9.67 -4.79 3.89
CA ASP A 72 10.87 -4.71 4.74
C ASP A 72 11.96 -3.73 4.23
N ALA A 73 11.94 -3.35 2.95
CA ALA A 73 12.94 -2.49 2.32
C ALA A 73 12.39 -1.11 1.89
N VAL A 74 11.10 -1.01 1.63
CA VAL A 74 10.47 0.09 0.92
C VAL A 74 9.24 0.60 1.66
N GLU A 75 9.07 1.92 1.69
CA GLU A 75 7.83 2.56 2.13
C GLU A 75 7.51 3.72 1.18
N GLU A 76 6.33 3.65 0.56
CA GLU A 76 5.87 4.58 -0.48
C GLU A 76 4.46 5.07 -0.17
N LEU A 77 4.19 6.30 -0.57
CA LEU A 77 2.84 6.87 -0.65
C LEU A 77 2.71 7.62 -1.97
N GLU A 78 1.99 7.00 -2.91
CA GLU A 78 1.81 7.48 -4.27
C GLU A 78 0.44 8.13 -4.40
N GLU A 79 0.40 9.45 -4.58
CA GLU A 79 -0.84 10.20 -4.80
C GLU A 79 -1.23 10.18 -6.27
N ALA A 80 -2.52 9.97 -6.56
CA ALA A 80 -3.11 10.02 -7.87
C ALA A 80 -4.11 11.18 -7.99
N ASP A 81 -4.31 11.66 -9.22
CA ASP A 81 -5.30 12.71 -9.49
C ASP A 81 -6.74 12.18 -9.53
N SER A 82 -6.91 10.86 -9.63
CA SER A 82 -8.24 10.24 -9.68
C SER A 82 -8.26 8.89 -8.97
N ARG A 83 -9.46 8.50 -8.54
CA ARG A 83 -9.69 7.20 -7.91
C ARG A 83 -9.31 6.04 -8.84
N GLN A 84 -9.68 6.14 -10.11
CA GLN A 84 -9.40 5.09 -11.10
C GLN A 84 -7.89 4.87 -11.25
N GLU A 85 -7.11 5.94 -11.37
CA GLU A 85 -5.65 5.86 -11.50
C GLU A 85 -5.01 5.26 -10.23
N ALA A 86 -5.53 5.59 -9.04
CA ALA A 86 -5.08 4.97 -7.79
C ALA A 86 -5.48 3.49 -7.67
N GLU A 87 -6.68 3.10 -8.15
CA GLU A 87 -7.12 1.70 -8.19
C GLU A 87 -6.22 0.88 -9.12
N GLU A 88 -5.90 1.40 -10.31
CA GLU A 88 -4.98 0.76 -11.25
C GLU A 88 -3.57 0.60 -10.65
N ARG A 89 -3.04 1.65 -10.01
CA ARG A 89 -1.73 1.61 -9.33
C ARG A 89 -1.72 0.62 -8.16
N TYR A 90 -2.79 0.57 -7.37
CA TYR A 90 -2.91 -0.40 -6.28
C TYR A 90 -2.82 -1.84 -6.80
N GLU A 91 -3.59 -2.18 -7.84
CA GLU A 91 -3.56 -3.54 -8.38
C GLU A 91 -2.24 -3.87 -9.09
N GLU A 92 -1.62 -2.90 -9.77
CA GLU A 92 -0.27 -3.02 -10.34
C GLU A 92 0.73 -3.40 -9.24
N ASN A 93 0.81 -2.61 -8.16
CA ASN A 93 1.71 -2.89 -7.04
C ASN A 93 1.46 -4.28 -6.45
N VAL A 94 0.20 -4.66 -6.22
CA VAL A 94 -0.14 -5.99 -5.67
C VAL A 94 0.30 -7.13 -6.59
N ARG A 95 0.07 -7.01 -7.90
CA ARG A 95 0.46 -8.03 -8.89
C ARG A 95 1.97 -8.12 -9.08
N ASP A 96 2.66 -6.99 -9.14
CA ASP A 96 4.11 -6.94 -9.33
C ASP A 96 4.84 -7.63 -8.17
N LEU A 97 4.38 -7.42 -6.94
CA LEU A 97 4.95 -8.05 -5.76
C LEU A 97 4.68 -9.55 -5.69
N ALA A 98 3.47 -9.97 -6.10
CA ALA A 98 3.19 -11.39 -6.24
C ALA A 98 4.07 -12.05 -7.32
N GLY A 99 4.44 -11.32 -8.37
CA GLY A 99 5.36 -11.79 -9.41
C GLY A 99 6.83 -11.84 -8.99
N CYS A 100 7.23 -11.02 -7.99
CA CYS A 100 8.57 -11.05 -7.41
C CYS A 100 8.79 -12.19 -6.43
N ALA A 101 7.72 -12.77 -5.91
CA ALA A 101 7.81 -13.90 -5.01
C ALA A 101 8.39 -15.13 -5.73
N ALA A 102 9.17 -15.95 -5.02
CA ALA A 102 9.55 -17.26 -5.54
C ALA A 102 8.27 -18.05 -5.87
N LEU A 103 8.30 -18.88 -6.92
CA LEU A 103 7.11 -19.54 -7.49
C LEU A 103 6.25 -20.35 -6.49
N ASP A 104 6.77 -20.60 -5.29
CA ASP A 104 6.13 -21.37 -4.22
C ASP A 104 5.81 -20.54 -2.96
N GLU A 105 6.08 -19.22 -2.95
CA GLU A 105 5.79 -18.34 -1.81
C GLU A 105 4.85 -17.22 -2.27
N SER A 106 3.71 -17.05 -1.62
CA SER A 106 2.86 -15.88 -1.85
C SER A 106 3.24 -14.78 -0.86
N TRP A 107 3.53 -13.57 -1.36
CA TRP A 107 3.78 -12.42 -0.49
C TRP A 107 2.52 -11.90 0.21
N TRP A 108 1.33 -12.33 -0.23
CA TRP A 108 0.04 -11.87 0.30
C TRP A 108 -0.64 -12.98 1.11
N GLN A 109 -0.96 -12.68 2.37
CA GLN A 109 -1.88 -13.47 3.18
C GLN A 109 -3.33 -13.09 2.87
N VAL A 110 -3.58 -11.80 2.64
CA VAL A 110 -4.90 -11.25 2.28
C VAL A 110 -4.73 -10.38 1.05
N THR A 111 -5.61 -10.57 0.06
CA THR A 111 -5.72 -9.70 -1.11
C THR A 111 -7.12 -9.74 -1.68
N ASP A 112 -7.58 -8.62 -2.26
CA ASP A 112 -8.84 -8.54 -3.00
C ASP A 112 -8.63 -8.52 -4.53
N VAL A 113 -7.37 -8.64 -4.98
CA VAL A 113 -6.98 -8.55 -6.40
C VAL A 113 -7.12 -9.91 -7.06
N ASP A 114 -7.99 -10.00 -8.07
CA ASP A 114 -8.23 -11.23 -8.82
C ASP A 114 -6.97 -11.76 -9.51
N GLY A 115 -6.79 -13.08 -9.45
CA GLY A 115 -5.65 -13.78 -10.06
C GLY A 115 -4.34 -13.72 -9.27
N VAL A 116 -4.32 -13.06 -8.10
CA VAL A 116 -3.14 -13.00 -7.22
C VAL A 116 -3.19 -14.15 -6.21
N PRO A 117 -2.17 -15.02 -6.14
CA PRO A 117 -2.15 -16.10 -5.17
C PRO A 117 -2.03 -15.56 -3.74
N THR A 118 -2.76 -16.19 -2.82
CA THR A 118 -2.64 -15.98 -1.37
C THR A 118 -2.14 -17.24 -0.69
N GLY A 119 -1.45 -17.04 0.43
CA GLY A 119 -0.99 -18.11 1.30
C GLY A 119 -1.93 -18.22 2.49
N ASP A 120 -2.77 -19.26 2.50
CA ASP A 120 -3.48 -19.70 3.70
C ASP A 120 -2.69 -20.88 4.30
N ASP A 121 -2.53 -20.85 5.62
CA ASP A 121 -1.71 -21.68 6.50
C ASP A 121 -1.68 -23.20 6.21
N GLU A 122 -0.47 -23.76 6.07
CA GLU A 122 -0.14 -25.14 6.47
C GLU A 122 0.98 -25.10 7.52
N ASP A 123 0.64 -24.81 8.78
CA ASP A 123 1.45 -25.17 9.96
C ASP A 123 0.53 -25.27 11.20
N ASP A 124 -0.49 -26.12 11.10
CA ASP A 124 -1.21 -26.70 12.24
C ASP A 124 -0.82 -28.20 12.32
N GLU A 125 0.48 -28.49 12.41
CA GLU A 125 1.01 -29.80 12.81
C GLU A 125 2.08 -29.63 13.89
N ASP A 126 1.65 -29.55 15.16
CA ASP A 126 2.23 -30.33 16.27
C ASP A 126 1.54 -29.94 17.60
N ALA A 127 0.50 -30.70 17.96
CA ALA A 127 -0.08 -30.78 19.31
C ALA A 127 -0.12 -32.23 19.79
#